data_AF-R3I0Z2-F1
#
_entry.id   AF-R3I0Z2-F1
#
_cell.length_a   1.000
_cell.length_b   1.000
_cell.length_c   1.000
_cell.angle_alpha   90.00
_cell.angle_beta   90.00
_cell.angle_gamma   90.00
#
_symmetry.space_group_name_H-M   'P 1'
#
loop_
_entity.id
_entity.type
_entity.pdbx_description
1 polymer ?
#
loop_
_entity_poly.entity_id
_entity_poly.type
_entity_poly.pdbx_seq_one_letter_code
_entity_poly.pdbx_strand_id
1 'polypeptide(L)'
;MKKFLSVIFLGMLLVFTACGSNEKADKGTQVVIDEVVKLKTNVDNDSLEEGQKNYKYTEKDFSFLIYKDTESYIVDSWVPVEGKPNSREGFYKFDKSKGLDNFFEGYEFNDKKASGNYELVYKSGKFKE
;
A
#
# COMPACT_ATOMS: atom_id res chain seq x y z
N MET A 1 -34.65 38.27 19.69
CA MET A 1 -34.41 37.36 20.84
C MET A 1 -34.07 35.97 20.30
N LYS A 2 -32.92 35.42 20.73
CA LYS A 2 -32.58 33.99 20.94
C LYS A 2 -33.36 32.96 20.07
N LYS A 3 -32.74 32.06 19.28
CA LYS A 3 -31.60 31.21 19.61
C LYS A 3 -30.87 30.72 18.33
N PHE A 4 -29.55 30.70 18.44
CA PHE A 4 -28.64 29.88 17.66
C PHE A 4 -29.08 28.41 17.65
N LEU A 5 -28.91 27.74 16.51
CA LEU A 5 -28.56 26.33 16.44
C LEU A 5 -27.53 26.17 15.32
N SER A 6 -26.28 26.44 15.67
CA SER A 6 -25.12 25.85 15.02
C SER A 6 -25.31 24.34 14.96
N VAL A 7 -25.51 23.79 13.76
CA VAL A 7 -25.21 22.38 13.51
C VAL A 7 -23.84 22.35 12.87
N ILE A 8 -22.83 22.57 13.72
CA ILE A 8 -21.46 22.17 13.44
C ILE A 8 -21.52 20.65 13.33
N PHE A 9 -21.31 20.11 12.13
CA PHE A 9 -21.07 18.69 11.94
C PHE A 9 -19.77 18.35 12.66
N LEU A 10 -19.95 17.85 13.87
CA LEU A 10 -18.90 17.49 14.80
C LEU A 10 -18.28 16.19 14.31
N GLY A 11 -16.98 16.26 14.01
CA GLY A 11 -16.02 15.20 14.35
C GLY A 11 -16.30 13.81 13.80
N MET A 12 -15.80 13.56 12.60
CA MET A 12 -15.09 12.31 12.36
C MET A 12 -13.70 12.64 11.82
N LEU A 13 -12.94 13.39 12.63
CA LEU A 13 -11.51 13.21 12.69
C LEU A 13 -11.31 11.77 13.14
N LEU A 14 -11.24 10.84 12.19
CA LEU A 14 -10.53 9.59 12.38
C LEU A 14 -9.09 9.99 12.64
N VAL A 15 -8.79 10.33 13.89
CA VAL A 15 -7.45 10.34 14.41
C VAL A 15 -7.05 8.86 14.34
N PHE A 16 -6.55 8.43 13.18
CA PHE A 16 -5.73 7.24 13.12
C PHE A 16 -4.54 7.57 14.00
N THR A 17 -4.66 7.27 15.29
CA THR A 17 -3.52 7.11 16.17
C THR A 17 -2.70 6.01 15.53
N ALA A 18 -1.81 6.40 14.62
CA ALA A 18 -0.82 5.56 13.98
C ALA A 18 0.23 5.17 15.02
N CYS A 19 -0.21 4.51 16.09
CA CYS A 19 0.65 3.64 16.85
C CYS A 19 0.94 2.46 15.93
N GLY A 20 2.19 2.38 15.45
CA GLY A 20 2.65 1.35 14.52
C GLY A 20 2.14 -0.02 14.92
N SER A 21 1.16 -0.52 14.18
CA SER A 21 0.62 -1.84 14.39
C SER A 21 1.66 -2.83 13.87
N ASN A 22 2.39 -3.43 14.81
CA ASN A 22 3.02 -4.75 14.68
C ASN A 22 1.96 -5.86 14.47
N GLU A 23 0.78 -5.54 13.93
CA GLU A 23 -0.24 -6.53 13.61
C GLU A 23 0.23 -7.24 12.34
N LYS A 24 0.44 -8.55 12.47
CA LYS A 24 0.72 -9.40 11.32
C LYS A 24 -0.45 -9.26 10.35
N ALA A 25 -0.14 -9.01 9.07
CA ALA A 25 -1.12 -9.03 8.01
C ALA A 25 -1.95 -10.31 8.06
N ASP A 26 -3.25 -10.22 7.77
CA ASP A 26 -4.07 -11.40 7.56
C ASP A 26 -3.54 -12.21 6.34
N LYS A 27 -3.96 -13.46 6.21
CA LYS A 27 -3.45 -14.35 5.14
C LYS A 27 -3.65 -13.78 3.73
N GLY A 28 -4.77 -13.11 3.47
CA GLY A 28 -5.05 -12.52 2.15
C GLY A 28 -4.16 -11.31 1.90
N THR A 29 -4.04 -10.43 2.90
CA THR A 29 -3.15 -9.27 2.86
C THR A 29 -1.68 -9.69 2.70
N GLN A 30 -1.22 -10.74 3.38
CA GLN A 30 0.15 -11.24 3.25
C GLN A 30 0.46 -11.72 1.83
N VAL A 31 -0.50 -12.36 1.15
CA VAL A 31 -0.33 -12.76 -0.26
C VAL A 31 -0.08 -11.53 -1.15
N VAL A 32 -0.79 -10.43 -0.91
CA VAL A 32 -0.59 -9.18 -1.66
C VAL A 32 0.81 -8.61 -1.42
N ILE A 33 1.25 -8.58 -0.16
CA ILE A 33 2.60 -8.13 0.23
C ILE A 33 3.66 -8.98 -0.48
N ASP A 34 3.54 -10.31 -0.40
CA ASP A 34 4.51 -11.24 -0.96
C ASP A 34 4.63 -11.09 -2.49
N GLU A 35 3.50 -10.88 -3.19
CA GLU A 35 3.48 -10.63 -4.63
C GLU A 35 4.18 -9.31 -4.99
N VAL A 36 3.95 -8.23 -4.25
CA VAL A 36 4.64 -6.94 -4.51
C VAL A 36 6.13 -7.04 -4.22
N VAL A 37 6.52 -7.67 -3.11
CA VAL A 37 7.94 -7.90 -2.75
C VAL A 37 8.64 -8.73 -3.82
N LYS A 38 8.02 -9.83 -4.26
CA LYS A 38 8.53 -10.70 -5.31
C LYS A 38 8.68 -9.96 -6.63
N LEU A 39 7.65 -9.22 -7.05
CA LEU A 39 7.68 -8.43 -8.29
C LEU A 39 8.88 -7.48 -8.28
N LYS A 40 9.04 -6.67 -7.23
CA LYS A 40 10.11 -5.66 -7.18
C LYS A 40 11.50 -6.24 -7.01
N THR A 41 11.61 -7.34 -6.26
CA THR A 41 12.87 -8.08 -6.18
C THR A 41 13.29 -8.59 -7.55
N ASN A 42 12.35 -9.12 -8.35
CA ASN A 42 12.66 -9.61 -9.69
C ASN A 42 13.04 -8.46 -10.64
N VAL A 43 12.27 -7.37 -10.67
CA VAL A 43 12.56 -6.21 -11.53
C VAL A 43 13.96 -5.65 -11.29
N ASP A 44 14.36 -5.46 -10.03
CA ASP A 44 15.69 -4.96 -9.72
C ASP A 44 16.78 -5.98 -10.04
N ASN A 45 16.53 -7.28 -9.83
CA ASN A 45 17.48 -8.33 -10.15
C ASN A 45 17.65 -8.54 -11.66
N ASP A 46 16.60 -8.34 -12.45
CA ASP A 46 16.64 -8.43 -13.92
C ASP A 46 17.48 -7.29 -14.53
N SER A 47 17.72 -6.23 -13.76
CA SER A 47 18.54 -5.07 -14.16
C SER A 47 20.02 -5.23 -13.79
N LEU A 48 20.41 -6.34 -13.15
CA LEU A 48 21.79 -6.58 -12.71
C LEU A 48 22.71 -7.01 -13.85
N GLU A 49 23.95 -6.54 -13.81
CA GLU A 49 25.02 -7.02 -14.68
C GLU A 49 25.61 -8.35 -14.17
N GLU A 50 26.29 -9.08 -15.06
CA GLU A 50 26.95 -10.34 -14.72
C GLU A 50 27.94 -10.17 -13.56
N GLY A 51 27.85 -11.05 -12.56
CA GLY A 51 28.70 -11.04 -11.37
C GLY A 51 28.20 -10.15 -10.23
N GLN A 52 27.14 -9.36 -10.43
CA GLN A 52 26.49 -8.64 -9.34
C GLN A 52 25.66 -9.59 -8.46
N LYS A 53 25.54 -9.26 -7.17
CA LYS A 53 24.78 -10.07 -6.21
C LYS A 53 23.30 -9.69 -6.27
N ASN A 54 22.43 -10.70 -6.36
CA ASN A 54 20.99 -10.51 -6.29
C ASN A 54 20.57 -9.81 -4.99
N TYR A 55 19.66 -8.85 -5.13
CA TYR A 55 18.90 -8.29 -4.04
C TYR A 55 17.99 -9.35 -3.41
N LYS A 56 17.81 -9.24 -2.09
CA LYS A 56 16.95 -10.10 -1.28
C LYS A 56 16.06 -9.23 -0.43
N TYR A 57 15.15 -8.52 -1.08
CA TYR A 57 14.24 -7.65 -0.36
C TYR A 57 13.28 -8.46 0.50
N THR A 58 12.90 -7.85 1.61
CA THR A 58 11.90 -8.31 2.55
C THR A 58 10.86 -7.21 2.70
N GLU A 59 9.72 -7.53 3.29
CA GLU A 59 8.68 -6.56 3.57
C GLU A 59 9.17 -5.29 4.29
N LYS A 60 10.22 -5.40 5.14
CA LYS A 60 10.81 -4.28 5.88
C LYS A 60 11.49 -3.23 4.99
N ASP A 61 11.84 -3.61 3.76
CA ASP A 61 12.45 -2.72 2.78
C ASP A 61 11.41 -1.84 2.06
N PHE A 62 10.13 -2.07 2.36
CA PHE A 62 8.97 -1.40 1.78
C PHE A 62 8.17 -0.65 2.87
N SER A 63 7.30 0.26 2.43
CA SER A 63 6.20 0.82 3.21
C SER A 63 4.91 0.54 2.47
N PHE A 64 3.86 0.11 3.16
CA PHE A 64 2.59 -0.28 2.56
C PHE A 64 1.40 0.46 3.17
N LEU A 65 0.49 0.91 2.32
CA LEU A 65 -0.91 1.18 2.62
C LEU A 65 -1.74 0.27 1.73
N ILE A 66 -2.36 -0.75 2.32
CA ILE A 66 -3.17 -1.72 1.59
C ILE A 66 -4.63 -1.51 1.95
N TYR A 67 -5.43 -1.28 0.92
CA TYR A 67 -6.87 -1.13 1.05
C TYR A 67 -7.57 -2.33 0.41
N LYS A 68 -8.69 -2.74 0.99
CA LYS A 68 -9.48 -3.89 0.54
C LYS A 68 -10.94 -3.51 0.34
N ASP A 69 -11.52 -3.96 -0.78
CA ASP A 69 -12.95 -3.94 -1.05
C ASP A 69 -13.36 -5.35 -1.49
N THR A 70 -14.11 -6.06 -0.65
CA THR A 70 -14.48 -7.48 -0.80
C THR A 70 -13.27 -8.40 -1.02
N GLU A 71 -12.94 -8.76 -2.26
CA GLU A 71 -11.83 -9.62 -2.66
C GLU A 71 -10.76 -8.90 -3.51
N SER A 72 -10.94 -7.59 -3.72
CA SER A 72 -9.99 -6.74 -4.43
C SER A 72 -9.17 -5.91 -3.45
N TYR A 73 -7.89 -5.77 -3.74
CA TYR A 73 -6.98 -4.91 -3.00
C TYR A 73 -6.43 -3.83 -3.93
N ILE A 74 -6.20 -2.65 -3.37
CA ILE A 74 -5.37 -1.61 -3.99
C ILE A 74 -4.27 -1.25 -3.00
N VAL A 75 -3.08 -1.01 -3.52
CA VAL A 75 -1.87 -0.81 -2.73
C VAL A 75 -1.23 0.50 -3.15
N ASP A 76 -0.93 1.32 -2.16
CA ASP A 76 0.02 2.42 -2.25
C ASP A 76 1.26 2.00 -1.45
N SER A 77 2.43 2.05 -2.07
CA SER A 77 3.65 1.62 -1.41
C SER A 77 4.87 2.42 -1.82
N TRP A 78 5.82 2.51 -0.88
CA TRP A 78 7.18 2.91 -1.16
C TRP A 78 8.04 1.65 -1.30
N VAL A 79 8.56 1.41 -2.50
CA VAL A 79 9.32 0.21 -2.86
C VAL A 79 10.82 0.48 -2.86
N PRO A 80 11.68 -0.53 -2.59
CA PRO A 80 13.10 -0.40 -2.77
C PRO A 80 13.49 -0.26 -4.26
N VAL A 81 14.62 0.40 -4.51
CA VAL A 81 15.24 0.50 -5.83
C VAL A 81 16.75 0.37 -5.65
N GLU A 82 17.38 -0.57 -6.36
CA GLU A 82 18.83 -0.78 -6.37
C GLU A 82 19.46 -0.90 -4.96
N GLY A 83 18.81 -1.63 -4.07
CA GLY A 83 19.27 -1.87 -2.70
C GLY A 83 18.87 -0.77 -1.70
N LYS A 84 18.21 0.30 -2.13
CA LYS A 84 17.79 1.40 -1.25
C LYS A 84 16.32 1.23 -0.85
N PRO A 85 16.01 0.97 0.43
CA PRO A 85 14.63 0.84 0.91
C PRO A 85 13.78 2.07 0.66
N ASN A 86 12.48 1.90 0.45
CA ASN A 86 11.49 2.99 0.39
C ASN A 86 11.86 4.13 -0.58
N SER A 87 12.41 3.81 -1.75
CA SER A 87 13.01 4.80 -2.66
C SER A 87 12.05 5.36 -3.69
N ARG A 88 11.00 4.60 -4.07
CA ARG A 88 10.07 5.00 -5.12
C ARG A 88 8.64 4.64 -4.73
N GLU A 89 7.72 5.55 -4.98
CA GLU A 89 6.29 5.29 -4.85
C GLU A 89 5.79 4.39 -5.99
N GLY A 90 4.91 3.45 -5.68
CA GLY A 90 4.29 2.56 -6.64
C GLY A 90 2.89 2.14 -6.20
N PHE A 91 1.98 2.09 -7.17
CA PHE A 91 0.60 1.69 -6.99
C PHE A 91 0.36 0.32 -7.63
N TYR A 92 -0.48 -0.49 -6.97
CA TYR A 92 -0.82 -1.82 -7.47
C TYR A 92 -2.29 -2.10 -7.21
N LYS A 93 -2.82 -3.02 -8.02
CA LYS A 93 -4.11 -3.63 -7.78
C LYS A 93 -3.92 -5.13 -7.70
N PHE A 94 -4.61 -5.77 -6.77
CA PHE A 94 -4.63 -7.22 -6.68
C PHE A 94 -6.07 -7.72 -6.68
N ASP A 95 -6.31 -8.74 -7.48
CA ASP A 95 -7.57 -9.48 -7.54
C ASP A 95 -7.24 -10.97 -7.48
N LYS A 96 -7.89 -11.73 -6.60
CA LYS A 96 -7.61 -13.17 -6.46
C LYS A 96 -7.72 -13.95 -7.77
N SER A 97 -8.57 -13.52 -8.70
CA SER A 97 -8.78 -14.17 -9.99
C SER A 97 -7.77 -13.75 -11.07
N LYS A 98 -7.13 -12.57 -10.92
CA LYS A 98 -6.25 -11.99 -11.94
C LYS A 98 -4.78 -11.83 -11.49
N GLY A 99 -4.52 -11.96 -10.19
CA GLY A 99 -3.21 -11.70 -9.60
C GLY A 99 -2.93 -10.21 -9.42
N LEU A 100 -1.64 -9.89 -9.31
CA LEU A 100 -1.13 -8.53 -9.16
C LEU A 100 -1.08 -7.81 -10.52
N ASP A 101 -1.69 -6.65 -10.59
CA ASP A 101 -1.58 -5.69 -11.68
C ASP A 101 -0.64 -4.55 -11.24
N ASN A 102 0.45 -4.40 -11.97
CA ASN A 102 1.53 -3.45 -11.72
C ASN A 102 1.62 -2.33 -12.77
N PHE A 103 0.67 -2.26 -13.70
CA PHE A 103 0.48 -1.13 -14.61
C PHE A 103 -0.55 -0.14 -14.07
N PHE A 104 -0.81 -0.20 -12.77
CA PHE A 104 -1.80 0.60 -12.07
C PHE A 104 -1.20 1.94 -11.68
N GLU A 105 -1.73 3.04 -12.21
CA GLU A 105 -1.19 4.38 -11.97
C GLU A 105 -1.87 5.10 -10.79
N GLY A 106 -1.24 6.16 -10.28
CA GLY A 106 -1.75 6.90 -9.11
C GLY A 106 -3.14 7.53 -9.34
N TYR A 107 -3.46 7.95 -10.56
CA TYR A 107 -4.82 8.44 -10.86
C TYR A 107 -5.85 7.31 -10.81
N GLU A 108 -5.52 6.13 -11.37
CA GLU A 108 -6.41 4.96 -11.31
C GLU A 108 -6.59 4.47 -9.88
N PHE A 109 -5.53 4.52 -9.07
CA PHE A 109 -5.60 4.24 -7.63
C PHE A 109 -6.59 5.16 -6.94
N ASN A 110 -6.47 6.46 -7.15
CA ASN A 110 -7.35 7.45 -6.52
C ASN A 110 -8.80 7.29 -6.98
N ASP A 111 -9.03 7.13 -8.28
CA ASP A 111 -10.38 6.91 -8.84
C ASP A 111 -11.00 5.64 -8.29
N LYS A 112 -10.21 4.56 -8.18
CA LYS A 112 -10.69 3.28 -7.67
C LYS A 112 -10.99 3.34 -6.19
N LYS A 113 -10.12 3.98 -5.40
CA LYS A 113 -10.31 4.20 -3.97
C LYS A 113 -11.55 5.04 -3.68
N ALA A 114 -11.80 6.07 -4.48
CA ALA A 114 -12.95 6.96 -4.32
C ALA A 114 -14.29 6.33 -4.76
N SER A 115 -14.25 5.39 -5.71
CA SER A 115 -15.46 4.76 -6.26
C SER A 115 -15.86 3.45 -5.57
N GLY A 116 -14.95 2.79 -4.85
CA GLY A 116 -15.21 1.54 -4.13
C GLY A 116 -15.39 1.72 -2.62
N ASN A 117 -15.69 0.61 -1.94
CA ASN A 117 -15.80 0.56 -0.47
C ASN A 117 -14.47 0.08 0.15
N TYR A 118 -13.38 0.77 -0.22
CA TYR A 118 -12.03 0.38 0.17
C TYR A 118 -11.71 0.77 1.61
N GLU A 119 -11.45 -0.21 2.46
CA GLU A 119 -11.03 -0.03 3.84
C GLU A 119 -9.52 -0.27 3.98
N LEU A 120 -8.83 0.54 4.78
CA LEU A 120 -7.40 0.32 5.08
C LEU A 120 -7.27 -0.91 5.98
N VAL A 121 -6.71 -1.99 5.44
CA VAL A 121 -6.53 -3.28 6.15
C VAL A 121 -5.10 -3.51 6.61
N TYR A 122 -4.13 -2.77 6.06
CA TYR A 122 -2.73 -2.87 6.46
C TYR A 122 -1.96 -1.58 6.26
N LYS A 123 -1.11 -1.26 7.24
CA LYS A 123 -0.20 -0.12 7.20
C LYS A 123 1.16 -0.53 7.78
N SER A 124 2.23 -0.31 7.03
CA SER A 124 3.61 -0.50 7.50
C SER A 124 4.55 0.56 6.93
N GLY A 125 5.68 0.78 7.60
CA GLY A 125 6.70 1.72 7.15
C GLY A 125 6.32 3.19 7.32
N LYS A 126 6.93 4.07 6.50
CA LYS A 126 6.81 5.53 6.62
C LYS A 126 6.18 6.12 5.37
N PHE A 127 4.99 6.69 5.53
CA PHE A 127 4.37 7.57 4.54
C PHE A 127 4.59 9.01 4.99
N LYS A 128 4.85 9.92 4.05
CA LYS A 128 4.87 11.36 4.38
C LYS A 128 3.44 11.74 4.80
N GLU A 129 3.33 12.32 6.00
CA GLU A 129 2.09 12.93 6.49
C GLU A 129 1.77 14.22 5.74
#